data_AF-A0A655D4L0-F1
#
_entry.id   AF-A0A655D4L0-F1
#
_cell.length_a   1.000
_cell.length_b   1.000
_cell.length_c   1.000
_cell.angle_alpha   90.00
_cell.angle_beta   90.00
_cell.angle_gamma   90.00
#
_symmetry.space_group_name_H-M   'P 1'
#
loop_
_entity.id
_entity.type
_entity.pdbx_description
1 polymer ?
#
loop_
_entity_poly.entity_id
_entity_poly.type
_entity_poly.pdbx_seq_one_letter_code
_entity_poly.pdbx_strand_id
1 'polypeptide(L)'
;MTLLSVVSYHGITVISGLATWVRDWSADPGTTLGAGCTPAIDHQRRFGRDTVGVREYNGRLVSVIEVTCGESGPSGRHWHRKSPVPMLPVVAVADGLRQFDIHLDGIDIVSVLVRGGVDAAKASASLQEWEPQGWKSEERAGDRTVADRRRTWLVLRMNPQRNVAAVACRDSLASTLVAATERLVQDLDGQSCAARPVTADELTEVDSAVLADLEPTWSRPGWRHLKHFNGYATSFWVTPSDITSETLDELCLPDSPEVGTTVVTVRLTTRVGSPALSAWVRYHSDTRLPKEVAAGLNRLTGRQLAAVRASLPAPTHRPLLVIPSRNLRDHDELVLPVGQELEHATSSFVGQ
;
A
#
# COMPACT_ATOMS: atom_id res chain seq x y z
N MET A 1 34.04 -0.69 -20.51
CA MET A 1 32.71 -0.04 -20.46
C MET A 1 31.60 -0.85 -21.15
N THR A 2 31.90 -1.70 -22.13
CA THR A 2 30.92 -2.54 -22.86
C THR A 2 30.48 -3.82 -22.12
N LEU A 3 31.27 -4.35 -21.19
CA LEU A 3 30.89 -5.56 -20.42
C LEU A 3 29.85 -5.27 -19.32
N LEU A 4 29.88 -4.09 -18.71
CA LEU A 4 28.93 -3.69 -17.65
C LEU A 4 27.51 -3.45 -18.16
N SER A 5 27.33 -3.18 -19.46
CA SER A 5 26.00 -2.98 -20.07
C SER A 5 25.25 -4.30 -20.35
N VAL A 6 25.96 -5.44 -20.39
CA VAL A 6 25.40 -6.73 -20.78
C VAL A 6 25.12 -7.65 -19.59
N VAL A 7 25.76 -7.41 -18.44
CA VAL A 7 25.47 -8.18 -17.22
C VAL A 7 24.11 -7.74 -16.68
N SER A 8 23.11 -8.58 -16.91
CA SER A 8 21.83 -8.52 -16.20
C SER A 8 21.91 -9.40 -14.96
N TYR A 9 21.54 -8.86 -13.81
CA TYR A 9 21.35 -9.65 -12.58
C TYR A 9 19.88 -9.50 -12.19
N HIS A 10 19.15 -10.61 -12.17
CA HIS A 10 17.69 -10.64 -11.95
C HIS A 10 16.89 -9.64 -12.83
N GLY A 11 17.23 -9.55 -14.13
CA GLY A 11 16.49 -8.74 -15.09
C GLY A 11 16.79 -7.23 -15.07
N ILE A 12 17.82 -6.80 -14.35
CA ILE A 12 18.27 -5.40 -14.28
C ILE A 12 19.72 -5.31 -14.76
N THR A 13 20.04 -4.35 -15.64
CA THR A 13 21.44 -4.11 -16.06
C THR A 13 22.23 -3.48 -14.93
N VAL A 14 23.45 -3.97 -14.67
CA VAL A 14 24.30 -3.50 -13.55
C VAL A 14 24.51 -1.98 -13.55
N ILE A 15 24.57 -1.35 -14.74
CA ILE A 15 24.67 0.11 -14.89
C ILE A 15 23.43 0.84 -14.35
N SER A 16 22.23 0.32 -14.64
CA SER A 16 20.99 0.92 -14.12
C SER A 16 20.91 0.77 -12.59
N GLY A 17 21.33 -0.38 -12.04
CA GLY A 17 21.41 -0.58 -10.59
C GLY A 17 22.35 0.41 -9.90
N LEU A 18 23.56 0.61 -10.44
CA LEU A 18 24.54 1.56 -9.91
C LEU A 18 24.09 3.02 -10.05
N ALA A 19 23.53 3.42 -11.20
CA ALA A 19 23.04 4.78 -11.40
C ALA A 19 21.86 5.12 -10.47
N THR A 20 20.96 4.15 -10.25
CA THR A 20 19.84 4.34 -9.31
C THR A 20 20.34 4.40 -7.88
N TRP A 21 21.32 3.57 -7.50
CA TRP A 21 21.90 3.62 -6.16
C TRP A 21 22.65 4.93 -5.89
N VAL A 22 23.47 5.42 -6.82
CA VAL A 22 24.17 6.71 -6.63
C VAL A 22 23.15 7.84 -6.45
N ARG A 23 22.06 7.83 -7.23
CA ARG A 23 20.97 8.80 -7.11
C ARG A 23 20.27 8.68 -5.76
N ASP A 24 19.87 7.48 -5.35
CA ASP A 24 19.17 7.23 -4.08
C ASP A 24 20.08 7.46 -2.85
N TRP A 25 21.38 7.23 -2.96
CA TRP A 25 22.37 7.52 -1.91
C TRP A 25 22.60 9.02 -1.73
N SER A 26 22.57 9.78 -2.84
CA SER A 26 22.71 11.24 -2.82
C SER A 26 21.43 11.99 -2.44
N ALA A 27 20.29 11.30 -2.45
CA ALA A 27 19.01 11.96 -2.24
C ALA A 27 18.71 12.08 -0.74
N ASP A 28 18.36 13.29 -0.29
CA ASP A 28 17.91 13.51 1.08
C ASP A 28 16.56 12.78 1.28
N PRO A 29 16.50 11.77 2.15
CA PRO A 29 15.30 10.97 2.41
C PRO A 29 14.09 11.83 2.82
N GLY A 30 14.32 12.94 3.53
CA GLY A 30 13.26 13.87 3.93
C GLY A 30 12.63 14.58 2.73
N THR A 31 13.46 15.17 1.87
CA THR A 31 12.97 15.87 0.67
C THR A 31 12.36 14.91 -0.35
N THR A 32 12.87 13.69 -0.44
CA THR A 32 12.36 12.71 -1.41
C THR A 32 11.05 12.11 -0.98
N LEU A 33 10.89 11.71 0.29
CA LEU A 33 9.63 11.16 0.79
C LEU A 33 8.53 12.23 0.82
N GLY A 34 8.86 13.47 1.19
CA GLY A 34 7.91 14.58 1.18
C GLY A 34 7.55 15.12 -0.22
N ALA A 35 8.35 14.82 -1.25
CA ALA A 35 8.11 15.33 -2.59
C ALA A 35 6.83 14.73 -3.21
N GLY A 36 5.80 15.57 -3.30
CA GLY A 36 4.48 15.22 -3.82
C GLY A 36 3.44 14.92 -2.75
N CYS A 37 3.80 14.90 -1.46
CA CYS A 37 2.85 14.86 -0.34
C CYS A 37 2.40 16.29 0.03
N THR A 38 1.92 17.04 -0.96
CA THR A 38 1.36 18.38 -0.74
C THR A 38 0.03 18.29 0.01
N PRO A 39 -0.37 19.33 0.76
CA PRO A 39 -1.71 19.38 1.36
C PRO A 39 -2.77 19.13 0.28
N ALA A 40 -3.69 18.21 0.57
CA ALA A 40 -4.79 17.90 -0.33
C ALA A 40 -5.90 18.96 -0.20
N ILE A 41 -6.75 19.04 -1.21
CA ILE A 41 -7.91 19.93 -1.24
C ILE A 41 -9.15 19.08 -1.46
N ASP A 42 -10.17 19.31 -0.65
CA ASP A 42 -11.46 18.66 -0.82
C ASP A 42 -12.20 19.22 -2.02
N HIS A 43 -12.65 18.30 -2.88
CA HIS A 43 -13.48 18.62 -4.03
C HIS A 43 -14.76 17.82 -3.98
N GLN A 44 -15.88 18.55 -4.07
CA GLN A 44 -17.21 17.96 -4.25
C GLN A 44 -17.76 18.42 -5.59
N ARG A 45 -18.27 17.48 -6.39
CA ARG A 45 -18.91 17.82 -7.66
C ARG A 45 -20.31 18.38 -7.40
N ARG A 46 -20.78 19.25 -8.30
CA ARG A 46 -22.12 19.86 -8.22
C ARG A 46 -23.27 18.84 -8.08
N PHE A 47 -23.10 17.67 -8.68
CA PHE A 47 -24.04 16.53 -8.59
C PHE A 47 -23.37 15.29 -8.00
N GLY A 48 -22.21 15.46 -7.35
CA GLY A 48 -21.49 14.42 -6.64
C GLY A 48 -22.07 14.24 -5.24
N ARG A 49 -22.11 13.00 -4.77
CA ARG A 49 -22.60 12.70 -3.41
C ARG A 49 -21.50 12.92 -2.38
N ASP A 50 -20.28 12.53 -2.73
CA ASP A 50 -19.19 12.40 -1.78
C ASP A 50 -18.16 13.51 -1.98
N THR A 51 -17.48 13.85 -0.88
CA THR A 51 -16.33 14.74 -0.90
C THR A 51 -15.07 13.90 -1.14
N VAL A 52 -14.25 14.30 -2.10
CA VAL A 52 -13.04 13.57 -2.47
C VAL A 52 -11.84 14.49 -2.29
N GLY A 53 -10.87 14.04 -1.49
CA GLY A 53 -9.58 14.69 -1.36
C GLY A 53 -8.76 14.51 -2.63
N VAL A 54 -8.30 15.62 -3.21
CA VAL A 54 -7.43 15.61 -4.38
C VAL A 54 -6.11 16.29 -4.04
N ARG A 55 -5.02 15.63 -4.41
CA ARG A 55 -3.67 16.15 -4.29
C ARG A 55 -3.10 16.46 -5.66
N GLU A 56 -2.52 17.65 -5.84
CA GLU A 56 -1.86 18.07 -7.07
C GLU A 56 -0.38 18.33 -6.82
N TYR A 57 0.46 17.85 -7.74
CA TYR A 57 1.89 18.12 -7.73
C TYR A 57 2.46 18.00 -9.15
N ASN A 58 3.12 19.06 -9.63
CA ASN A 58 3.73 19.14 -10.97
C ASN A 58 2.76 18.78 -12.12
N GLY A 59 1.52 19.27 -12.05
CA GLY A 59 0.49 19.05 -13.06
C GLY A 59 -0.06 17.62 -13.08
N ARG A 60 0.12 16.85 -12.01
CA ARG A 60 -0.42 15.50 -11.84
C ARG A 60 -1.35 15.47 -10.64
N LEU A 61 -2.41 14.68 -10.74
CA LEU A 61 -3.42 14.58 -9.68
C LEU A 61 -3.46 13.16 -9.11
N VAL A 62 -3.72 13.08 -7.81
CA VAL A 62 -3.97 11.84 -7.07
C VAL A 62 -5.22 11.99 -6.21
N SER A 63 -6.02 10.93 -6.16
CA SER A 63 -7.11 10.74 -5.22
C SER A 63 -7.00 9.34 -4.62
N VAL A 64 -7.65 9.12 -3.48
CA VAL A 64 -7.58 7.83 -2.77
C VAL A 64 -8.99 7.35 -2.42
N ILE A 65 -9.20 6.05 -2.53
CA ILE A 65 -10.40 5.33 -2.08
C ILE A 65 -9.96 4.41 -0.95
N GLU A 66 -10.66 4.45 0.18
CA GLU A 66 -10.53 3.44 1.22
C GLU A 66 -11.47 2.28 0.91
N VAL A 67 -10.96 1.06 1.02
CA VAL A 67 -11.75 -0.16 0.84
C VAL A 67 -11.78 -0.91 2.16
N THR A 68 -12.98 -1.17 2.66
CA THR A 68 -13.23 -1.84 3.94
C THR A 68 -14.12 -3.06 3.74
N CYS A 69 -14.29 -3.85 4.82
CA CYS A 69 -15.33 -4.87 4.85
C CYS A 69 -16.69 -4.18 4.77
N GLY A 70 -17.57 -4.65 3.88
CA GLY A 70 -18.97 -4.22 3.93
C GLY A 70 -19.55 -4.54 5.31
N GLU A 71 -20.25 -3.58 5.92
CA GLU A 71 -21.06 -3.86 7.11
C GLU A 71 -22.11 -4.91 6.73
N SER A 72 -21.95 -6.13 7.24
CA SER A 72 -23.05 -7.08 7.30
C SER A 72 -24.19 -6.39 8.05
N GLY A 73 -25.34 -6.21 7.40
CA GLY A 73 -26.53 -5.58 7.99
C GLY A 73 -26.90 -6.14 9.37
N PRO A 74 -27.81 -5.47 10.12
CA PRO A 74 -28.00 -5.69 11.55
C PRO A 74 -28.10 -7.17 11.88
N SER A 75 -27.11 -7.64 12.63
CA SER A 75 -26.96 -8.98 13.17
C SER A 75 -28.27 -9.50 13.76
N GLY A 76 -29.06 -10.18 12.93
CA GLY A 76 -30.15 -11.03 13.40
C GLY A 76 -29.55 -12.11 14.29
N ARG A 77 -30.11 -12.27 15.48
CA ARG A 77 -29.71 -13.29 16.46
C ARG A 77 -29.92 -14.69 15.89
N HIS A 78 -28.97 -15.18 15.10
CA HIS A 78 -28.67 -16.59 14.83
C HIS A 78 -27.58 -16.60 13.77
N TRP A 79 -26.72 -17.63 13.83
CA TRP A 79 -25.64 -17.98 12.88
C TRP A 79 -24.23 -17.54 13.25
N HIS A 80 -23.54 -18.46 13.94
CA HIS A 80 -22.09 -18.67 13.80
C HIS A 80 -21.77 -19.14 12.36
N ARG A 81 -21.88 -18.24 11.38
CA ARG A 81 -21.30 -18.42 10.05
C ARG A 81 -20.15 -17.43 9.96
N LYS A 82 -18.92 -17.93 9.79
CA LYS A 82 -17.75 -17.09 9.45
C LYS A 82 -18.20 -16.13 8.34
N SER A 83 -18.25 -14.84 8.62
CA SER A 83 -18.55 -13.85 7.58
C SER A 83 -17.52 -14.06 6.46
N PRO A 84 -17.94 -14.10 5.18
CA PRO A 84 -16.99 -14.21 4.09
C PRO A 84 -15.98 -13.07 4.22
N VAL A 85 -14.68 -13.39 4.16
CA VAL A 85 -13.63 -12.38 4.12
C VAL A 85 -13.94 -11.46 2.94
N PRO A 86 -14.07 -10.14 3.13
CA PRO A 86 -14.38 -9.24 2.02
C PRO A 86 -13.20 -9.30 1.04
N MET A 87 -13.51 -9.55 -0.23
CA MET A 87 -12.51 -9.76 -1.27
C MET A 87 -12.63 -8.66 -2.31
N LEU A 88 -11.54 -7.96 -2.59
CA LEU A 88 -11.45 -6.98 -3.65
C LEU A 88 -11.08 -7.66 -4.96
N PRO A 89 -11.98 -7.71 -5.96
CA PRO A 89 -11.65 -8.21 -7.29
C PRO A 89 -10.67 -7.25 -7.99
N VAL A 90 -9.46 -7.72 -8.28
CA VAL A 90 -8.41 -6.90 -8.92
C VAL A 90 -8.79 -6.53 -10.36
N VAL A 91 -9.57 -7.37 -11.05
CA VAL A 91 -10.09 -7.09 -12.39
C VAL A 91 -11.04 -5.88 -12.37
N ALA A 92 -11.96 -5.79 -11.40
CA ALA A 92 -12.86 -4.64 -11.28
C ALA A 92 -12.10 -3.32 -11.06
N VAL A 93 -11.02 -3.37 -10.26
CA VAL A 93 -10.13 -2.21 -10.09
C VAL A 93 -9.40 -1.88 -11.40
N ALA A 94 -8.97 -2.90 -12.15
CA ALA A 94 -8.27 -2.72 -13.43
C ALA A 94 -9.18 -2.13 -14.53
N ASP A 95 -10.47 -2.47 -14.55
CA ASP A 95 -11.46 -1.84 -15.44
C ASP A 95 -11.56 -0.33 -15.17
N GLY A 96 -11.37 0.07 -13.91
CA GLY A 96 -11.24 1.46 -13.48
C GLY A 96 -10.06 2.24 -14.09
N LEU A 97 -9.06 1.59 -14.72
CA LEU A 97 -7.97 2.29 -15.41
C LEU A 97 -8.46 3.08 -16.63
N ARG A 98 -9.53 2.59 -17.28
CA ARG A 98 -10.12 3.24 -18.46
C ARG A 98 -11.63 3.37 -18.25
N GLN A 99 -12.04 4.55 -17.81
CA GLN A 99 -13.45 4.85 -17.56
C GLN A 99 -13.96 5.85 -18.58
N PHE A 100 -14.76 5.38 -19.53
CA PHE A 100 -15.33 6.21 -20.59
C PHE A 100 -14.25 7.04 -21.33
N ASP A 101 -14.25 8.36 -21.09
CA ASP A 101 -13.34 9.34 -21.67
C ASP A 101 -12.09 9.62 -20.80
N ILE A 102 -11.98 8.98 -19.63
CA ILE A 102 -10.87 9.15 -18.68
C ILE A 102 -9.96 7.91 -18.69
N HIS A 103 -8.66 8.16 -18.83
CA HIS A 103 -7.56 7.20 -18.73
C HIS A 103 -6.68 7.55 -17.54
N LEU A 104 -6.66 6.69 -16.53
CA LEU A 104 -5.74 6.82 -15.40
C LEU A 104 -4.33 6.36 -15.81
N ASP A 105 -3.30 6.99 -15.25
CA ASP A 105 -1.92 6.54 -15.44
C ASP A 105 -1.67 5.19 -14.76
N GLY A 106 -2.34 4.97 -13.63
CA GLY A 106 -2.31 3.75 -12.86
C GLY A 106 -3.18 3.83 -11.62
N ILE A 107 -3.51 2.65 -11.08
CA ILE A 107 -4.16 2.48 -9.79
C ILE A 107 -3.24 1.61 -8.93
N ASP A 108 -2.84 2.11 -7.77
CA ASP A 108 -2.06 1.33 -6.81
C ASP A 108 -2.97 0.86 -5.68
N ILE A 109 -3.11 -0.45 -5.50
CA ILE A 109 -3.77 -1.06 -4.34
C ILE A 109 -2.70 -1.17 -3.25
N VAL A 110 -2.89 -0.47 -2.15
CA VAL A 110 -1.95 -0.42 -1.02
C VAL A 110 -2.64 -1.02 0.20
N SER A 111 -2.17 -2.18 0.64
CA SER A 111 -2.64 -2.83 1.88
C SER A 111 -1.56 -2.68 2.95
N VAL A 112 -1.92 -2.10 4.08
CA VAL A 112 -1.06 -1.99 5.27
C VAL A 112 -1.64 -2.91 6.34
N LEU A 113 -0.80 -3.82 6.82
CA LEU A 113 -1.08 -4.71 7.93
C LEU A 113 -0.20 -4.33 9.10
N VAL A 114 -0.81 -3.95 10.21
CA VAL A 114 -0.14 -3.67 11.48
C VAL A 114 -0.45 -4.79 12.45
N ARG A 115 0.59 -5.41 13.02
CA ARG A 115 0.42 -6.47 13.99
C ARG A 115 0.08 -5.89 15.36
N GLY A 116 -1.01 -6.36 15.97
CA GLY A 116 -1.52 -5.76 17.21
C GLY A 116 -0.57 -5.92 18.41
N GLY A 117 0.23 -7.00 18.44
CA GLY A 117 1.28 -7.18 19.44
C GLY A 117 2.38 -6.10 19.43
N VAL A 118 2.65 -5.49 18.27
CA VAL A 118 3.64 -4.41 18.14
C VAL A 118 3.09 -3.07 18.60
N ASP A 119 1.82 -2.78 18.34
CA ASP A 119 1.14 -1.60 18.89
C ASP A 119 1.07 -1.67 20.43
N ALA A 120 0.78 -2.85 20.98
CA ALA A 120 0.79 -3.07 22.43
C ALA A 120 2.20 -2.91 23.04
N ALA A 121 3.24 -3.50 22.43
CA ALA A 121 4.62 -3.36 22.90
C ALA A 121 5.13 -1.90 22.82
N LYS A 122 4.75 -1.15 21.77
CA LYS A 122 5.05 0.29 21.66
C LYS A 122 4.33 1.11 22.72
N ALA A 123 3.05 0.85 22.96
CA ALA A 123 2.29 1.51 24.03
C ALA A 123 2.95 1.25 25.40
N SER A 124 3.36 0.01 25.67
CA SER A 124 4.10 -0.34 26.90
C SER A 124 5.46 0.36 27.01
N ALA A 125 6.23 0.46 25.92
CA ALA A 125 7.51 1.16 25.91
C ALA A 125 7.35 2.68 26.17
N SER A 126 6.31 3.31 25.60
CA SER A 126 6.01 4.72 25.83
C SER A 126 5.54 5.02 27.26
N LEU A 127 4.86 4.05 27.90
CA LEU A 127 4.48 4.15 29.32
C LEU A 127 5.69 3.94 30.25
N GLN A 128 6.67 3.12 29.86
CA GLN A 128 7.92 2.94 30.60
C GLN A 128 8.81 4.19 30.63
N GLU A 129 8.70 5.04 29.61
CA GLU A 129 9.42 6.33 29.54
C GLU A 129 8.83 7.37 30.52
N TRP A 130 7.62 7.10 31.06
CA TRP A 130 6.93 7.96 32.02
C TRP A 130 6.51 7.19 33.28
N GLU A 131 7.45 6.57 33.99
CA GLU A 131 7.18 6.08 35.35
C GLU A 131 7.83 6.98 36.43
N PRO A 132 7.03 7.81 37.14
CA PRO A 132 7.40 8.30 38.46
C PRO A 132 7.54 7.11 39.40
N GLN A 133 8.68 7.02 40.10
CA GLN A 133 8.98 5.92 41.01
C GLN A 133 7.86 5.73 42.05
N GLY A 134 7.12 4.61 41.98
CA GLY A 134 6.19 4.25 43.04
C GLY A 134 5.07 3.27 42.72
N TRP A 135 4.77 2.97 41.46
CA TRP A 135 3.61 2.11 41.15
C TRP A 135 4.02 0.70 40.73
N LYS A 136 4.28 -0.17 41.72
CA LYS A 136 4.25 -1.62 41.47
C LYS A 136 2.79 -2.06 41.34
N SER A 137 2.23 -1.96 40.14
CA SER A 137 1.04 -2.73 39.81
C SER A 137 1.46 -4.10 39.31
N GLU A 138 1.38 -5.08 40.21
CA GLU A 138 1.23 -6.49 39.87
C GLU A 138 -0.15 -6.70 39.23
N GLU A 139 -0.34 -6.19 38.02
CA GLU A 139 -1.41 -6.65 37.16
C GLU A 139 -0.73 -7.44 36.05
N ARG A 140 -0.71 -8.77 36.22
CA ARG A 140 -0.47 -9.70 35.12
C ARG A 140 -1.41 -9.27 34.01
N ALA A 141 -0.89 -8.51 33.04
CA ALA A 141 -1.55 -8.27 31.78
C ALA A 141 -1.77 -9.64 31.17
N GLY A 142 -2.98 -10.16 31.34
CA GLY A 142 -3.45 -11.32 30.61
C GLY A 142 -3.22 -11.07 29.13
N ASP A 143 -2.75 -12.12 28.47
CA ASP A 143 -2.54 -12.30 27.04
C ASP A 143 -3.78 -11.88 26.22
N ARG A 144 -4.04 -10.58 26.13
CA ARG A 144 -4.99 -10.01 25.18
C ARG A 144 -4.17 -9.68 23.96
N THR A 145 -3.97 -10.69 23.12
CA THR A 145 -3.45 -10.51 21.77
C THR A 145 -4.33 -9.48 21.07
N VAL A 146 -3.85 -8.24 20.95
CA VAL A 146 -4.48 -7.23 20.11
C VAL A 146 -4.45 -7.81 18.69
N ALA A 147 -5.62 -7.91 18.07
CA ALA A 147 -5.75 -8.50 16.76
C ALA A 147 -5.13 -7.61 15.68
N ASP A 148 -4.62 -8.24 14.61
CA ASP A 148 -3.90 -7.50 13.57
C ASP A 148 -4.87 -6.66 12.76
N ARG A 149 -4.45 -5.44 12.40
CA ARG A 149 -5.29 -4.49 11.67
C ARG A 149 -4.82 -4.38 10.24
N ARG A 150 -5.69 -4.73 9.29
CA ARG A 150 -5.48 -4.55 7.86
C ARG A 150 -6.31 -3.39 7.31
N ARG A 151 -5.65 -2.37 6.76
CA ARG A 151 -6.28 -1.28 5.99
C ARG A 151 -5.86 -1.35 4.53
N THR A 152 -6.79 -1.10 3.61
CA THR A 152 -6.51 -1.15 2.16
C THR A 152 -7.02 0.10 1.47
N TRP A 153 -6.19 0.69 0.63
CA TRP A 153 -6.49 1.88 -0.14
C TRP A 153 -6.23 1.66 -1.64
N LEU A 154 -6.99 2.35 -2.48
CA LEU A 154 -6.74 2.46 -3.91
C LEU A 154 -6.27 3.89 -4.20
N VAL A 155 -5.05 4.02 -4.70
CA VAL A 155 -4.46 5.31 -5.08
C VAL A 155 -4.63 5.49 -6.58
N LEU A 156 -5.50 6.41 -6.99
CA LEU A 156 -5.78 6.71 -8.38
C LEU A 156 -4.85 7.83 -8.85
N ARG A 157 -4.15 7.62 -9.97
CA ARG A 157 -3.20 8.60 -10.51
C ARG A 157 -3.65 9.04 -11.89
N MET A 158 -3.78 10.36 -12.11
CA MET A 158 -4.23 10.91 -13.39
C MET A 158 -3.20 11.88 -13.98
N ASN A 159 -2.89 11.67 -15.27
CA ASN A 159 -2.26 12.67 -16.12
C ASN A 159 -3.31 13.49 -16.86
N PRO A 160 -3.52 14.77 -16.52
CA PRO A 160 -4.46 15.58 -17.28
C PRO A 160 -4.06 15.76 -18.76
N GLN A 161 -2.77 15.67 -19.12
CA GLN A 161 -2.34 15.74 -20.52
C GLN A 161 -2.76 14.53 -21.37
N ARG A 162 -3.07 13.39 -20.75
CA ARG A 162 -3.67 12.24 -21.45
C ARG A 162 -5.19 12.33 -21.54
N ASN A 163 -5.80 13.25 -20.79
CA ASN A 163 -7.24 13.37 -20.58
C ASN A 163 -7.77 14.73 -21.04
N VAL A 164 -7.12 15.39 -22.00
CA VAL A 164 -7.45 16.77 -22.40
C VAL A 164 -8.90 16.91 -22.85
N ALA A 165 -9.42 15.94 -23.62
CA ALA A 165 -10.82 15.94 -24.05
C ALA A 165 -11.79 15.82 -22.87
N ALA A 166 -11.52 14.92 -21.93
CA ALA A 166 -12.35 14.73 -20.74
C ALA A 166 -12.34 15.95 -19.81
N VAL A 167 -11.18 16.60 -19.69
CA VAL A 167 -11.01 17.83 -18.92
C VAL A 167 -11.74 18.99 -19.60
N ALA A 168 -11.65 19.14 -20.92
CA ALA A 168 -12.30 20.22 -21.65
C ALA A 168 -13.84 20.18 -21.55
N CYS A 169 -14.41 18.99 -21.40
CA CYS A 169 -15.85 18.79 -21.19
C CYS A 169 -16.30 19.00 -19.73
N ARG A 170 -15.39 19.29 -18.79
CA ARG A 170 -15.66 19.37 -17.35
C ARG A 170 -15.16 20.69 -16.76
N ASP A 171 -15.66 21.00 -15.57
CA ASP A 171 -15.38 22.28 -14.90
C ASP A 171 -13.91 22.43 -14.47
N SER A 172 -13.22 21.33 -14.14
CA SER A 172 -11.83 21.38 -13.70
C SER A 172 -11.08 20.04 -13.81
N LEU A 173 -9.75 20.10 -13.68
CA LEU A 173 -8.87 18.93 -13.57
C LEU A 173 -9.29 18.04 -12.39
N ALA A 174 -9.51 18.66 -11.23
CA ALA A 174 -9.96 17.98 -10.02
C ALA A 174 -11.34 17.33 -10.25
N SER A 175 -12.30 18.05 -10.83
CA SER A 175 -13.63 17.49 -11.11
C SER A 175 -13.58 16.27 -12.05
N THR A 176 -12.57 16.18 -12.92
CA THR A 176 -12.38 15.01 -13.79
C THR A 176 -11.93 13.80 -12.98
N LEU A 177 -10.93 13.97 -12.11
CA LEU A 177 -10.46 12.89 -11.23
C LEU A 177 -11.52 12.48 -10.20
N VAL A 178 -12.24 13.44 -9.63
CA VAL A 178 -13.34 13.19 -8.69
C VAL A 178 -14.41 12.32 -9.36
N ALA A 179 -14.80 12.65 -10.60
CA ALA A 179 -15.78 11.84 -11.34
C ALA A 179 -15.30 10.39 -11.60
N ALA A 180 -14.01 10.18 -11.87
CA ALA A 180 -13.45 8.84 -12.02
C ALA A 180 -13.35 8.09 -10.68
N THR A 181 -13.14 8.83 -9.58
CA THR A 181 -13.09 8.27 -8.22
C THR A 181 -14.49 7.82 -7.79
N GLU A 182 -15.50 8.69 -7.90
CA GLU A 182 -16.89 8.38 -7.55
C GLU A 182 -17.43 7.17 -8.32
N ARG A 183 -17.11 7.05 -9.61
CA ARG A 183 -17.52 5.90 -10.43
C ARG A 183 -16.85 4.61 -9.96
N LEU A 184 -15.54 4.64 -9.73
CA LEU A 184 -14.84 3.44 -9.23
C LEU A 184 -15.34 3.04 -7.84
N VAL A 185 -15.64 4.02 -6.97
CA VAL A 185 -16.31 3.75 -5.69
C VAL A 185 -17.63 3.04 -5.92
N GLN A 186 -18.51 3.58 -6.77
CA GLN A 186 -19.82 3.00 -7.06
C GLN A 186 -19.75 1.63 -7.72
N ASP A 187 -18.73 1.37 -8.54
CA ASP A 187 -18.51 0.08 -9.19
C ASP A 187 -18.06 -0.97 -8.16
N LEU A 188 -17.21 -0.59 -7.21
CA LEU A 188 -16.71 -1.50 -6.16
C LEU A 188 -17.71 -1.71 -5.02
N ASP A 189 -18.49 -0.68 -4.69
CA ASP A 189 -19.50 -0.72 -3.64
C ASP A 189 -20.61 -1.71 -4.00
N GLY A 190 -20.78 -2.73 -3.16
CA GLY A 190 -21.73 -3.83 -3.39
C GLY A 190 -21.16 -5.09 -4.06
N GLN A 191 -19.88 -5.09 -4.47
CA GLN A 191 -19.21 -6.28 -5.05
C GLN A 191 -18.48 -7.15 -4.01
N SER A 192 -18.90 -7.10 -2.74
CA SER A 192 -18.34 -7.76 -1.52
C SER A 192 -17.43 -6.90 -0.62
N CYS A 193 -17.17 -5.65 -1.00
CA CYS A 193 -16.46 -4.67 -0.19
C CYS A 193 -17.27 -3.37 -0.09
N ALA A 194 -17.04 -2.59 0.97
CA ALA A 194 -17.47 -1.21 1.02
C ALA A 194 -16.31 -0.33 0.53
N ALA A 195 -16.60 0.59 -0.38
CA ALA A 195 -15.63 1.54 -0.89
C ALA A 195 -16.10 2.96 -0.56
N ARG A 196 -15.19 3.83 -0.11
CA ARG A 196 -15.49 5.24 0.11
C ARG A 196 -14.32 6.12 -0.35
N PRO A 197 -14.56 7.31 -0.90
CA PRO A 197 -13.49 8.25 -1.15
C PRO A 197 -12.87 8.74 0.17
N VAL A 198 -11.58 9.02 0.13
CA VAL A 198 -10.80 9.59 1.23
C VAL A 198 -10.82 11.12 1.09
N THR A 199 -11.07 11.84 2.18
CA THR A 199 -11.05 13.30 2.20
C THR A 199 -9.63 13.86 2.28
N ALA A 200 -9.47 15.17 2.14
CA ALA A 200 -8.18 15.86 2.18
C ALA A 200 -7.45 15.68 3.52
N ASP A 201 -8.18 15.75 4.63
CA ASP A 201 -7.61 15.57 5.97
C ASP A 201 -7.16 14.12 6.19
N GLU A 202 -7.98 13.16 5.76
CA GLU A 202 -7.70 11.72 5.88
C GLU A 202 -6.50 11.28 5.02
N LEU A 203 -6.18 11.98 3.93
CA LEU A 203 -5.00 11.66 3.09
C LEU A 203 -3.69 11.72 3.88
N THR A 204 -3.61 12.55 4.93
CA THR A 204 -2.43 12.61 5.81
C THR A 204 -2.33 11.36 6.69
N GLU A 205 -3.46 10.77 7.08
CA GLU A 205 -3.49 9.48 7.78
C GLU A 205 -3.05 8.35 6.86
N VAL A 206 -3.45 8.38 5.58
CA VAL A 206 -2.97 7.41 4.57
C VAL A 206 -1.46 7.52 4.38
N ASP A 207 -0.92 8.74 4.26
CA ASP A 207 0.53 8.95 4.17
C ASP A 207 1.25 8.34 5.38
N SER A 208 0.74 8.61 6.58
CA SER A 208 1.31 8.12 7.84
C SER A 208 1.26 6.59 7.95
N ALA A 209 0.12 5.99 7.61
CA ALA A 209 -0.06 4.54 7.64
C ALA A 209 0.82 3.83 6.60
N VAL A 210 0.97 4.40 5.40
CA VAL A 210 1.87 3.85 4.38
C VAL A 210 3.33 4.04 4.80
N LEU A 211 3.71 5.16 5.40
CA LEU A 211 5.08 5.34 5.91
C LEU A 211 5.40 4.34 7.03
N ALA A 212 4.43 3.98 7.87
CA ALA A 212 4.58 3.03 8.97
C ALA A 212 5.79 3.35 9.86
N ASP A 213 5.78 4.55 10.45
CA ASP A 213 6.84 5.11 11.32
C ASP A 213 8.21 5.31 10.65
N LEU A 214 8.27 5.28 9.32
CA LEU A 214 9.44 5.78 8.60
C LEU A 214 9.47 7.30 8.68
N GLU A 215 10.18 7.79 9.69
CA GLU A 215 10.46 9.22 9.80
C GLU A 215 11.33 9.66 8.61
N PRO A 216 10.85 10.59 7.76
CA PRO A 216 11.55 10.97 6.54
C PRO A 216 12.95 11.52 6.80
N THR A 217 13.16 12.20 7.92
CA THR A 217 14.41 12.89 8.26
C THR A 217 15.51 11.96 8.78
N TRP A 218 15.16 10.78 9.33
CA TRP A 218 16.11 9.87 9.98
C TRP A 218 16.25 8.50 9.29
N SER A 219 15.61 8.33 8.14
CA SER A 219 15.71 7.12 7.33
C SER A 219 16.98 7.14 6.48
N ARG A 220 17.95 6.25 6.70
CA ARG A 220 19.16 6.14 5.86
C ARG A 220 19.03 5.04 4.80
N PRO A 221 19.04 5.38 3.49
CA PRO A 221 18.94 4.40 2.42
C PRO A 221 20.20 3.53 2.38
N GLY A 222 20.06 2.27 2.78
CA GLY A 222 21.08 1.25 2.61
C GLY A 222 20.89 0.50 1.29
N TRP A 223 21.94 -0.21 0.86
CA TRP A 223 21.92 -1.02 -0.37
C TRP A 223 20.83 -2.11 -0.32
N ARG A 224 20.62 -2.75 0.83
CA ARG A 224 19.70 -3.89 0.98
C ARG A 224 18.46 -3.63 1.83
N HIS A 225 18.43 -2.53 2.57
CA HIS A 225 17.37 -2.16 3.51
C HIS A 225 17.44 -0.65 3.77
N LEU A 226 16.32 -0.04 4.13
CA LEU A 226 16.25 1.30 4.71
C LEU A 226 16.38 1.16 6.23
N LYS A 227 17.39 1.79 6.83
CA LYS A 227 17.54 1.79 8.30
C LYS A 227 16.87 3.06 8.84
N HIS A 228 15.98 2.92 9.80
CA HIS A 228 15.40 4.05 10.54
C HIS A 228 15.67 3.87 12.04
N PHE A 229 15.24 4.84 12.85
CA PHE A 229 15.58 4.87 14.29
C PHE A 229 15.12 3.61 15.04
N ASN A 230 13.97 3.06 14.68
CA ASN A 230 13.34 1.95 15.38
C ASN A 230 13.35 0.62 14.61
N GLY A 231 14.24 0.47 13.61
CA GLY A 231 14.34 -0.80 12.88
C GLY A 231 14.82 -0.70 11.43
N TYR A 232 14.37 -1.68 10.66
CA TYR A 232 14.70 -1.89 9.25
C TYR A 232 13.42 -2.01 8.44
N ALA A 233 13.33 -1.22 7.36
CA ALA A 233 12.34 -1.43 6.32
C ALA A 233 13.03 -2.08 5.11
N THR A 234 12.56 -3.26 4.72
CA THR A 234 13.10 -3.98 3.54
C THR A 234 12.00 -4.26 2.54
N SER A 235 12.20 -3.80 1.32
CA SER A 235 11.29 -3.99 0.19
C SER A 235 11.75 -5.07 -0.78
N PHE A 236 10.79 -5.86 -1.23
CA PHE A 236 10.94 -6.95 -2.19
C PHE A 236 9.86 -6.86 -3.27
N TRP A 237 10.13 -7.33 -4.47
CA TRP A 237 9.14 -7.45 -5.54
C TRP A 237 8.83 -8.92 -5.84
N VAL A 238 7.60 -9.16 -6.27
CA VAL A 238 7.08 -10.50 -6.59
C VAL A 238 7.31 -10.78 -8.06
N THR A 239 7.80 -11.98 -8.39
CA THR A 239 7.93 -12.40 -9.78
C THR A 239 6.56 -12.36 -10.47
N PRO A 240 6.42 -11.79 -11.68
CA PRO A 240 5.12 -11.62 -12.32
C PRO A 240 4.27 -12.89 -12.39
N SER A 241 4.89 -14.04 -12.69
CA SER A 241 4.21 -15.34 -12.76
C SER A 241 3.64 -15.81 -11.43
N ASP A 242 4.22 -15.35 -10.32
CA ASP A 242 3.86 -15.75 -8.96
C ASP A 242 2.84 -14.78 -8.33
N ILE A 243 2.34 -13.79 -9.08
CA ILE A 243 1.33 -12.86 -8.57
C ILE A 243 -0.05 -13.54 -8.66
N THR A 244 -0.40 -14.27 -7.59
CA THR A 244 -1.69 -14.94 -7.37
C THR A 244 -2.36 -14.45 -6.09
N SER A 245 -3.65 -14.74 -5.90
CA SER A 245 -4.39 -14.35 -4.68
C SER A 245 -3.76 -14.97 -3.43
N GLU A 246 -3.34 -16.23 -3.53
CA GLU A 246 -2.68 -16.99 -2.46
C GLU A 246 -1.34 -16.36 -2.10
N THR A 247 -0.46 -16.12 -3.08
CA THR A 247 0.84 -15.51 -2.81
C THR A 247 0.69 -14.11 -2.21
N LEU A 248 -0.26 -13.29 -2.70
CA LEU A 248 -0.50 -11.95 -2.13
C LEU A 248 -1.04 -11.97 -0.70
N ASP A 249 -1.76 -13.02 -0.31
CA ASP A 249 -2.19 -13.22 1.07
C ASP A 249 -1.02 -13.70 1.96
N GLU A 250 -0.23 -14.66 1.48
CA GLU A 250 0.99 -15.14 2.16
C GLU A 250 2.02 -14.04 2.41
N LEU A 251 2.09 -13.02 1.54
CA LEU A 251 2.96 -11.85 1.73
C LEU A 251 2.71 -11.12 3.05
N CYS A 252 1.52 -11.26 3.65
CA CYS A 252 1.19 -10.65 4.93
C CYS A 252 1.96 -11.25 6.11
N LEU A 253 2.58 -12.44 5.95
CA LEU A 253 3.38 -13.14 6.95
C LEU A 253 2.74 -13.18 8.36
N PRO A 254 1.54 -13.76 8.50
CA PRO A 254 0.85 -13.85 9.79
C PRO A 254 1.67 -14.58 10.87
N ASP A 255 2.58 -15.47 10.48
CA ASP A 255 3.34 -16.33 11.40
C ASP A 255 4.74 -15.80 11.79
N SER A 256 5.14 -14.61 11.30
CA SER A 256 6.51 -14.09 11.52
C SER A 256 6.54 -12.95 12.56
N PRO A 257 6.76 -13.20 13.86
CA PRO A 257 6.60 -12.21 14.93
C PRO A 257 7.57 -11.01 14.84
N GLU A 258 8.69 -11.17 14.15
CA GLU A 258 9.71 -10.13 13.95
C GLU A 258 9.23 -8.97 13.05
N VAL A 259 8.16 -9.20 12.27
CA VAL A 259 7.61 -8.19 11.36
C VAL A 259 6.47 -7.44 12.05
N GLY A 260 6.69 -6.17 12.37
CA GLY A 260 5.66 -5.37 13.03
C GLY A 260 4.63 -4.77 12.07
N THR A 261 5.07 -4.42 10.86
CA THR A 261 4.20 -3.84 9.84
C THR A 261 4.58 -4.33 8.46
N THR A 262 3.57 -4.73 7.68
CA THR A 262 3.71 -5.17 6.30
C THR A 262 2.94 -4.21 5.40
N VAL A 263 3.59 -3.70 4.36
CA VAL A 263 2.95 -2.88 3.33
C VAL A 263 3.05 -3.61 2.00
N VAL A 264 1.93 -4.11 1.50
CA VAL A 264 1.82 -4.72 0.18
C VAL A 264 1.30 -3.67 -0.79
N THR A 265 1.95 -3.52 -1.95
CA THR A 265 1.48 -2.64 -3.01
C THR A 265 1.38 -3.41 -4.31
N VAL A 266 0.18 -3.36 -4.89
CA VAL A 266 -0.15 -3.96 -6.18
C VAL A 266 -0.49 -2.84 -7.14
N ARG A 267 0.34 -2.65 -8.16
CA ARG A 267 0.21 -1.59 -9.16
C ARG A 267 -0.44 -2.13 -10.43
N LEU A 268 -1.52 -1.48 -10.81
CA LEU A 268 -2.23 -1.65 -12.08
C LEU A 268 -1.87 -0.47 -13.01
N THR A 269 -1.42 -0.77 -14.21
CA THR A 269 -1.10 0.24 -15.24
C THR A 269 -1.54 -0.25 -16.60
N THR A 270 -1.83 0.64 -17.55
CA THR A 270 -2.10 0.23 -18.92
C THR A 270 -0.80 0.09 -19.72
N ARG A 271 -0.53 -1.11 -20.25
CA ARG A 271 0.55 -1.37 -21.21
C ARG A 271 -0.02 -1.92 -22.52
N VAL A 272 0.34 -1.30 -23.64
CA VAL A 272 -0.05 -1.77 -24.99
C VAL A 272 -1.57 -2.01 -25.12
N GLY A 273 -2.38 -1.18 -24.44
CA GLY A 273 -3.84 -1.27 -24.48
C GLY A 273 -4.47 -2.28 -23.50
N SER A 274 -3.68 -3.06 -22.76
CA SER A 274 -4.17 -4.01 -21.75
C SER A 274 -3.70 -3.64 -20.34
N PRO A 275 -4.47 -3.98 -19.29
CA PRO A 275 -4.02 -3.81 -17.92
C PRO A 275 -2.82 -4.72 -17.62
N ALA A 276 -1.82 -4.17 -16.95
CA ALA A 276 -0.63 -4.86 -16.50
C ALA A 276 -0.48 -4.68 -14.98
N LEU A 277 -0.12 -5.77 -14.33
CA LEU A 277 -0.06 -5.95 -12.90
C LEU A 277 1.40 -6.14 -12.45
N SER A 278 1.77 -5.46 -11.37
CA SER A 278 3.06 -5.67 -10.69
C SER A 278 2.88 -5.54 -9.18
N ALA A 279 3.63 -6.30 -8.39
CA ALA A 279 3.47 -6.32 -6.94
C ALA A 279 4.81 -6.24 -6.22
N TRP A 280 4.83 -5.52 -5.10
CA TRP A 280 5.95 -5.48 -4.17
C TRP A 280 5.45 -5.38 -2.73
N VAL A 281 6.28 -5.83 -1.81
CA VAL A 281 6.02 -5.81 -0.38
C VAL A 281 7.15 -5.10 0.33
N ARG A 282 6.83 -4.44 1.44
CA ARG A 282 7.79 -3.89 2.39
C ARG A 282 7.47 -4.43 3.77
N TYR A 283 8.48 -5.00 4.40
CA TYR A 283 8.43 -5.45 5.78
C TYR A 283 9.18 -4.47 6.67
N HIS A 284 8.57 -4.11 7.79
CA HIS A 284 9.19 -3.34 8.86
C HIS A 284 9.42 -4.25 10.05
N SER A 285 10.67 -4.37 10.45
CA SER A 285 11.12 -5.23 11.55
C SER A 285 12.12 -4.48 12.43
N ASP A 286 12.15 -4.80 13.72
CA ASP A 286 13.14 -4.26 14.66
C ASP A 286 14.56 -4.77 14.35
N THR A 287 14.63 -6.00 13.84
CA THR A 287 15.84 -6.75 13.51
C THR A 287 15.96 -6.95 12.01
N ARG A 288 17.07 -7.52 11.54
CA ARG A 288 17.22 -7.85 10.12
C ARG A 288 16.35 -9.04 9.79
N LEU A 289 15.53 -8.91 8.75
CA LEU A 289 14.65 -9.98 8.30
C LEU A 289 15.39 -11.31 8.09
N PRO A 290 14.80 -12.43 8.57
CA PRO A 290 15.31 -13.76 8.34
C PRO A 290 15.39 -14.09 6.85
N LYS A 291 16.21 -15.07 6.51
CA LYS A 291 16.40 -15.45 5.10
C LYS A 291 15.18 -16.18 4.55
N GLU A 292 14.44 -16.85 5.43
CA GLU A 292 13.22 -17.60 5.18
C GLU A 292 12.11 -16.68 4.68
N VAL A 293 11.92 -15.53 5.33
CA VAL A 293 10.99 -14.47 4.92
C VAL A 293 11.32 -13.90 3.53
N ALA A 294 12.61 -13.86 3.20
CA ALA A 294 13.08 -13.39 1.90
C ALA A 294 13.11 -14.49 0.82
N ALA A 295 12.81 -15.75 1.16
CA ALA A 295 12.85 -16.86 0.21
C ALA A 295 11.72 -16.71 -0.81
N GLY A 296 12.01 -16.90 -2.09
CA GLY A 296 11.03 -16.72 -3.19
C GLY A 296 10.76 -15.27 -3.59
N LEU A 297 11.19 -14.28 -2.80
CA LEU A 297 11.03 -12.86 -3.10
C LEU A 297 12.29 -12.22 -3.67
N ASN A 298 12.11 -11.27 -4.58
CA ASN A 298 13.24 -10.59 -5.21
C ASN A 298 13.52 -9.26 -4.50
N ARG A 299 14.72 -9.08 -3.94
CA ARG A 299 15.04 -7.87 -3.18
C ARG A 299 15.18 -6.63 -4.07
N LEU A 300 14.57 -5.50 -3.68
CA LEU A 300 14.70 -4.20 -4.36
C LEU A 300 16.00 -3.47 -3.99
N THR A 301 17.12 -4.12 -4.29
CA THR A 301 18.46 -3.65 -3.94
C THR A 301 18.75 -2.28 -4.56
N GLY A 302 19.19 -1.32 -3.73
CA GLY A 302 19.50 0.06 -4.14
C GLY A 302 18.28 0.89 -4.55
N ARG A 303 17.05 0.39 -4.35
CA ARG A 303 15.79 1.01 -4.78
C ARG A 303 14.75 1.04 -3.65
N GLN A 304 15.21 0.91 -2.41
CA GLN A 304 14.37 0.83 -1.21
C GLN A 304 13.57 2.11 -1.01
N LEU A 305 14.21 3.27 -1.15
CA LEU A 305 13.56 4.57 -1.04
C LEU A 305 12.55 4.80 -2.17
N ALA A 306 12.90 4.42 -3.40
CA ALA A 306 11.98 4.45 -4.54
C ALA A 306 10.75 3.57 -4.34
N ALA A 307 10.88 2.41 -3.69
CA ALA A 307 9.77 1.52 -3.36
C ALA A 307 8.81 2.14 -2.34
N VAL A 308 9.36 2.77 -1.29
CA VAL A 308 8.56 3.52 -0.31
C VAL A 308 7.77 4.62 -1.02
N ARG A 309 8.45 5.48 -1.78
CA ARG A 309 7.78 6.58 -2.50
C ARG A 309 6.75 6.10 -3.51
N ALA A 310 6.99 4.96 -4.15
CA ALA A 310 6.04 4.40 -5.10
C ALA A 310 4.74 3.93 -4.44
N SER A 311 4.75 3.62 -3.13
CA SER A 311 3.57 3.24 -2.35
C SER A 311 2.77 4.44 -1.83
N LEU A 312 3.37 5.64 -1.74
CA LEU A 312 2.71 6.83 -1.21
C LEU A 312 1.67 7.41 -2.19
N PRO A 313 0.55 7.98 -1.68
CA PRO A 313 -0.43 8.71 -2.47
C PRO A 313 0.07 10.12 -2.86
N ALA A 314 1.25 10.17 -3.50
CA ALA A 314 1.90 11.40 -3.97
C ALA A 314 1.92 11.44 -5.50
N PRO A 315 1.46 12.51 -6.18
CA PRO A 315 1.48 12.57 -7.63
C PRO A 315 2.91 12.48 -8.20
N THR A 316 3.08 11.73 -9.28
CA THR A 316 4.39 11.50 -9.90
C THR A 316 4.34 11.70 -11.40
N HIS A 317 5.32 12.40 -11.95
CA HIS A 317 5.44 12.61 -13.40
C HIS A 317 5.97 11.35 -14.12
N ARG A 318 6.75 10.52 -13.41
CA ARG A 318 7.34 9.29 -13.94
C ARG A 318 7.17 8.16 -12.92
N PRO A 319 7.06 6.90 -13.38
CA PRO A 319 7.07 5.75 -12.47
C PRO A 319 8.35 5.77 -11.63
N LEU A 320 8.22 5.91 -10.31
CA LEU A 320 9.36 5.93 -9.38
C LEU A 320 10.00 4.55 -9.26
N LEU A 321 9.18 3.50 -9.40
CA LEU A 321 9.60 2.11 -9.35
C LEU A 321 9.10 1.38 -10.59
N VAL A 322 10.04 1.03 -11.48
CA VAL A 322 9.81 0.11 -12.60
C VAL A 322 10.24 -1.29 -12.19
N ILE A 323 9.29 -2.21 -12.08
CA ILE A 323 9.51 -3.64 -11.84
C ILE A 323 8.84 -4.46 -12.95
N PRO A 324 9.24 -5.73 -13.12
CA PRO A 324 8.55 -6.64 -14.04
C PRO A 324 7.05 -6.71 -13.72
N SER A 325 6.25 -6.82 -14.77
CA SER A 325 4.78 -6.87 -14.70
C SER A 325 4.25 -7.95 -15.62
N ARG A 326 3.13 -8.59 -15.27
CA ARG A 326 2.39 -9.46 -16.19
C ARG A 326 1.12 -8.75 -16.67
N ASN A 327 0.62 -9.13 -17.85
CA ASN A 327 -0.71 -8.67 -18.26
C ASN A 327 -1.77 -9.35 -17.39
N LEU A 328 -2.77 -8.57 -16.99
CA LEU A 328 -3.98 -9.07 -16.36
C LEU A 328 -4.94 -9.48 -17.48
N ARG A 329 -5.44 -10.71 -17.42
CA ARG A 329 -6.40 -11.23 -18.40
C ARG A 329 -7.81 -11.09 -17.84
N ASP A 330 -8.80 -10.96 -18.72
CA ASP A 330 -10.22 -10.81 -18.34
C ASP A 330 -10.78 -12.01 -17.56
N HIS A 331 -10.09 -13.15 -17.57
CA HIS A 331 -10.45 -14.37 -16.83
C HIS A 331 -9.58 -14.61 -15.59
N ASP A 332 -8.73 -13.65 -15.21
CA ASP A 332 -7.94 -13.78 -13.98
C ASP A 332 -8.84 -13.55 -12.76
N GLU A 333 -9.10 -14.60 -11.98
CA GLU A 333 -9.85 -14.53 -10.72
C GLU A 333 -8.97 -14.01 -9.55
N LEU A 334 -8.19 -12.97 -9.80
CA LEU A 334 -7.30 -12.39 -8.79
C LEU A 334 -8.11 -11.56 -7.79
N VAL A 335 -8.11 -11.98 -6.54
CA VAL A 335 -8.81 -11.34 -5.43
C VAL A 335 -7.83 -11.00 -4.31
N LEU A 336 -8.05 -9.86 -3.68
CA LEU A 336 -7.27 -9.40 -2.54
C LEU A 336 -8.13 -9.36 -1.28
N PRO A 337 -7.68 -9.95 -0.16
CA PRO A 337 -8.39 -9.79 1.10
C PRO A 337 -8.40 -8.32 1.51
N VAL A 338 -9.57 -7.83 1.91
CA VAL A 338 -9.77 -6.50 2.48
C VAL A 338 -10.13 -6.66 3.96
N GLY A 339 -9.94 -5.63 4.77
CA GLY A 339 -10.55 -5.50 6.11
C GLY A 339 -10.57 -6.76 6.99
N GLN A 340 -9.61 -6.88 7.90
CA GLN A 340 -9.66 -7.84 9.00
C GLN A 340 -9.08 -7.20 10.26
N GLU A 341 -9.76 -7.43 11.38
CA GLU A 341 -9.15 -7.61 12.68
C GLU A 341 -8.80 -9.11 12.75
N LEU A 342 -7.53 -9.47 12.45
CA LEU A 342 -7.11 -10.87 12.38
C LEU A 342 -6.98 -11.40 13.82
N GLU A 343 -8.04 -12.02 14.33
CA GLU A 343 -7.96 -12.75 15.60
C GLU A 343 -7.13 -14.02 15.37
N HIS A 344 -5.95 -14.08 15.99
CA HIS A 344 -5.15 -15.29 16.02
C HIS A 344 -5.90 -16.34 16.83
N ALA A 345 -6.43 -17.36 16.16
CA ALA A 345 -6.99 -18.52 16.83
C ALA A 345 -5.85 -19.29 17.50
N THR A 346 -5.63 -19.05 18.80
CA THR A 346 -4.75 -19.87 19.63
C THR A 346 -5.37 -21.25 19.73
N SER A 347 -4.96 -22.15 18.83
CA SER A 347 -5.32 -23.56 18.90
C SER A 347 -4.51 -24.20 20.02
N SER A 348 -4.95 -24.03 21.27
CA SER A 348 -4.42 -24.77 22.41
C SER A 348 -4.87 -26.24 22.31
N PHE A 349 -4.08 -27.04 21.61
CA PHE A 349 -4.04 -28.49 21.83
C PHE A 349 -3.48 -28.73 23.24
N VAL A 350 -4.37 -28.85 24.22
CA VAL A 350 -4.06 -29.55 25.47
C VAL A 350 -4.52 -30.98 25.30
N GLY A 351 -3.56 -31.85 25.01
CA GLY A 351 -3.73 -33.29 25.08
C GLY A 351 -3.45 -33.79 26.50
N GLN A 352 -4.30 -34.75 26.89
CA GLN A 352 -4.31 -35.61 28.08
C GLN A 352 -4.94 -35.06 29.36
#